data_AF-A0A5N6Y037-F1
#
_entry.id   AF-A0A5N6Y037-F1
#
_cell.length_a   1.000
_cell.length_b   1.000
_cell.length_c   1.000
_cell.angle_alpha   90.00
_cell.angle_beta   90.00
_cell.angle_gamma   90.00
#
_symmetry.space_group_name_H-M   'P 1'
#
loop_
_entity.id
_entity.type
_entity.pdbx_description
1 polymer ?
#
loop_
_entity_poly.entity_id
_entity_poly.type
_entity_poly.pdbx_seq_one_letter_code
_entity_poly.pdbx_strand_id
1 'polypeptide(L)'
;MRRRPVATPRVLKNLTRVPDLLTFGIDPRLGPEYRMYQTYEFPWNYDPIIAEPSGTSPLTVEISFPRVVRTNHSDNSHVFDGNLLYTDDNIWQYCDISDDQLHRIWSTTTVRHSFCPQNGFFYNGTNAKLWEIMSDKVMTIRDGEEPAVDDYECLLNIPDDYKGGSRSGDRKRYGQSFGQNYTRKQAFMRSLILKKAQSL
;
A
#
# COMPACT_ATOMS: atom_id res chain seq x y z
N MET A 1 18.23 38.44 32.87
CA MET A 1 16.98 37.67 32.74
C MET A 1 16.59 37.58 31.27
N ARG A 2 16.87 36.47 30.57
CA ARG A 2 16.44 36.27 29.18
C ARG A 2 15.16 35.42 29.17
N ARG A 3 14.05 36.00 28.71
CA ARG A 3 12.79 35.29 28.51
C ARG A 3 12.95 34.30 27.36
N ARG A 4 12.66 33.02 27.59
CA ARG A 4 12.55 32.01 26.53
C ARG A 4 11.25 32.28 25.74
N PRO A 5 11.26 32.21 24.40
CA PRO A 5 10.03 32.23 23.64
C PRO A 5 9.33 30.89 23.82
N VAL A 6 8.07 30.93 24.29
CA VAL A 6 7.15 29.80 24.30
C VAL A 6 6.62 29.67 22.87
N ALA A 7 7.03 28.63 22.15
CA ALA A 7 6.51 28.32 20.82
C ALA A 7 5.48 27.20 20.94
N THR A 8 4.23 27.52 20.63
CA THR A 8 3.12 26.57 20.53
C THR A 8 3.24 25.74 19.25
N PRO A 9 3.12 24.40 19.30
CA PRO A 9 3.10 23.59 18.10
C PRO A 9 1.76 23.79 17.39
N ARG A 10 1.81 24.36 16.18
CA ARG A 10 0.69 24.31 15.23
C ARG A 10 0.61 22.88 14.69
N VAL A 11 -0.28 22.09 15.29
CA VAL A 11 -0.72 20.80 14.76
C VAL A 11 -1.38 21.05 13.40
N LEU A 12 -0.68 20.67 12.32
CA LEU A 12 -1.27 20.54 10.99
C LEU A 12 -2.23 19.35 11.02
N LYS A 13 -3.50 19.65 11.27
CA LYS A 13 -4.61 18.71 11.14
C LYS A 13 -4.71 18.32 9.66
N ASN A 14 -4.44 17.05 9.36
CA ASN A 14 -4.89 16.25 8.19
C ASN A 14 -3.86 15.21 7.69
N LEU A 15 -2.84 14.86 8.49
CA LEU A 15 -2.11 13.59 8.39
C LEU A 15 -2.25 12.89 9.74
N THR A 16 -3.29 12.08 9.89
CA THR A 16 -3.56 11.26 11.08
C THR A 16 -3.55 9.82 10.58
N ARG A 17 -2.61 8.93 10.97
CA ARG A 17 -2.57 8.41 12.36
C ARG A 17 -1.23 7.91 12.94
N VAL A 18 -0.06 8.13 12.34
CA VAL A 18 1.23 7.93 13.05
C VAL A 18 2.15 9.12 12.76
N PRO A 19 2.73 9.78 13.77
CA PRO A 19 3.64 10.89 13.54
C PRO A 19 5.01 10.37 13.10
N ASP A 20 5.29 10.43 11.80
CA ASP A 20 6.67 10.37 11.32
C ASP A 20 7.45 11.52 11.95
N LEU A 21 8.51 11.19 12.68
CA LEU A 21 9.37 12.18 13.32
C LEU A 21 10.23 12.87 12.27
N LEU A 22 9.75 14.03 11.79
CA LEU A 22 10.50 14.87 10.86
C LEU A 22 11.57 15.69 11.61
N THR A 23 12.77 15.74 11.03
CA THR A 23 13.84 16.61 11.53
C THR A 23 13.46 18.09 11.34
N PHE A 24 13.73 18.93 12.34
CA PHE A 24 13.43 20.36 12.27
C PHE A 24 14.08 21.02 11.05
N GLY A 25 13.29 21.84 10.33
CA GLY A 25 13.76 22.57 9.15
C GLY A 25 13.67 21.80 7.83
N ILE A 26 13.32 20.51 7.87
CA ILE A 26 13.01 19.72 6.67
C ILE A 26 11.50 19.76 6.42
N ASP A 27 11.10 20.14 5.21
CA ASP A 27 9.71 20.02 4.75
C ASP A 27 9.66 19.04 3.57
N PRO A 28 9.15 17.81 3.75
CA PRO A 28 9.14 16.78 2.73
C PRO A 28 8.25 17.12 1.52
N ARG A 29 7.48 18.21 1.58
CA ARG A 29 6.63 18.69 0.48
C ARG A 29 7.38 19.58 -0.51
N LEU A 30 8.63 19.95 -0.21
CA LEU A 30 9.42 20.84 -1.04
C LEU A 30 10.11 20.12 -2.21
N GLY A 31 10.29 18.81 -2.13
CA GLY A 31 11.02 18.06 -3.14
C GLY A 31 10.60 16.59 -3.24
N PRO A 32 10.58 16.01 -4.45
CA PRO A 32 10.16 14.63 -4.69
C PRO A 32 11.14 13.58 -4.13
N GLU A 33 12.35 13.97 -3.72
CA GLU A 33 13.33 13.09 -3.08
C GLU A 33 12.82 12.48 -1.76
N TYR A 34 11.92 13.18 -1.07
CA TYR A 34 11.33 12.70 0.19
C TYR A 34 10.14 11.76 -0.01
N ARG A 35 9.72 11.48 -1.26
CA ARG A 35 8.55 10.64 -1.57
C ARG A 35 8.64 9.22 -0.99
N MET A 36 9.86 8.71 -0.81
CA MET A 36 10.10 7.38 -0.23
C MET A 36 9.69 7.28 1.24
N TYR A 37 9.57 8.40 1.94
CA TYR A 37 9.08 8.46 3.32
C TYR A 37 7.56 8.60 3.40
N GLN A 38 6.84 8.61 2.27
CA GLN A 38 5.38 8.57 2.30
C GLN A 38 4.92 7.23 2.88
N THR A 39 3.83 7.28 3.65
CA THR A 39 3.29 6.13 4.35
C THR A 39 2.13 5.47 3.61
N TYR A 40 2.02 4.16 3.78
CA TYR A 40 0.86 3.34 3.50
C TYR A 40 0.28 2.85 4.83
N GLU A 41 -1.00 3.13 5.07
CA GLU A 41 -1.75 2.64 6.23
C GLU A 41 -2.73 1.56 5.76
N PHE A 42 -2.53 0.33 6.20
CA PHE A 42 -3.42 -0.78 5.94
C PHE A 42 -4.73 -0.61 6.73
N PRO A 43 -5.87 -0.45 6.05
CA PRO A 43 -7.10 0.01 6.68
C PRO A 43 -7.89 -1.08 7.44
N TRP A 44 -7.46 -2.34 7.36
CA TRP A 44 -8.19 -3.47 7.95
C TRP A 44 -7.48 -4.04 9.17
N ASN A 45 -8.23 -4.76 9.98
CA ASN A 45 -7.66 -5.55 11.07
C ASN A 45 -7.09 -6.88 10.51
N TYR A 46 -6.00 -7.35 11.12
CA TYR A 46 -5.38 -8.65 10.85
C TYR A 46 -6.16 -9.84 11.40
N ASP A 47 -7.23 -9.61 12.16
CA ASP A 47 -8.06 -10.70 12.68
C ASP A 47 -8.61 -11.57 11.53
N PRO A 48 -8.22 -12.86 11.45
CA PRO A 48 -8.65 -13.76 10.40
C PRO A 48 -10.18 -13.90 10.40
N ILE A 49 -10.79 -13.97 9.22
CA ILE A 49 -12.23 -14.27 9.11
C ILE A 49 -12.39 -15.78 9.30
N ILE A 50 -12.61 -16.21 10.54
CA ILE A 50 -12.87 -17.61 10.89
C ILE A 50 -14.38 -17.80 10.90
N ALA A 51 -14.88 -18.83 10.19
CA ALA A 51 -16.28 -19.21 10.30
C ALA A 51 -16.58 -19.72 11.72
N GLU A 52 -17.59 -19.15 12.37
CA GLU A 52 -18.10 -19.63 13.66
C GLU A 52 -18.40 -21.14 13.55
N PRO A 53 -17.84 -22.00 14.40
CA PRO A 53 -18.06 -23.42 14.31
C PRO A 53 -19.56 -23.73 14.50
N SER A 54 -20.17 -24.32 13.48
CA SER A 54 -21.57 -24.76 13.55
C SER A 54 -21.67 -26.02 14.43
N GLY A 55 -21.76 -25.85 15.75
CA GLY A 55 -22.06 -26.95 16.67
C GLY A 55 -21.27 -26.94 17.96
N THR A 56 -21.94 -27.36 19.02
CA THR A 56 -21.58 -27.35 20.44
C THR A 56 -20.23 -27.98 20.77
N SER A 57 -19.16 -27.20 20.68
CA SER A 57 -17.94 -27.22 21.53
C SER A 57 -16.92 -26.28 20.90
N PRO A 58 -16.20 -25.45 21.67
CA PRO A 58 -15.08 -24.70 21.14
C PRO A 58 -13.95 -25.70 20.88
N LEU A 59 -13.97 -26.35 19.71
CA LEU A 59 -12.75 -26.90 19.14
C LEU A 59 -11.86 -25.68 18.91
N THR A 60 -10.91 -25.49 19.82
CA THR A 60 -9.77 -24.59 19.63
C THR A 60 -8.94 -25.23 18.52
N VAL A 61 -9.42 -25.10 17.28
CA VAL A 61 -8.60 -25.38 16.11
C VAL A 61 -7.53 -24.31 16.15
N GLU A 62 -6.32 -24.70 16.52
CA GLU A 62 -5.15 -23.84 16.46
C GLU A 62 -4.84 -23.61 14.98
N ILE A 63 -5.47 -22.60 14.40
CA ILE A 63 -5.19 -22.18 13.02
C ILE A 63 -3.84 -21.47 13.05
N SER A 64 -2.81 -22.19 12.61
CA SER A 64 -1.46 -21.65 12.48
C SER A 64 -1.34 -20.86 11.19
N PHE A 65 -0.98 -19.58 11.31
CA PHE A 65 -0.65 -18.71 10.18
C PHE A 65 0.88 -18.51 10.16
N PRO A 66 1.65 -19.39 9.47
CA PRO A 66 3.10 -19.43 9.61
C PRO A 66 3.81 -18.16 9.11
N ARG A 67 3.12 -17.38 8.27
CA ARG A 67 3.61 -16.12 7.69
C ARG A 67 3.14 -14.87 8.44
N VAL A 68 2.40 -15.04 9.53
CA VAL A 68 1.94 -13.94 10.39
C VAL A 68 2.68 -14.05 11.72
N VAL A 69 3.53 -13.07 12.01
CA VAL A 69 4.32 -13.04 13.24
C VAL A 69 3.80 -11.94 14.14
N ARG A 70 3.41 -12.31 15.36
CA ARG A 70 3.13 -11.37 16.44
C ARG A 70 4.43 -11.19 17.22
N THR A 71 5.11 -10.05 17.08
CA THR A 71 6.36 -9.80 17.81
C THR A 71 6.18 -8.69 18.84
N ASN A 72 7.21 -8.47 19.65
CA ASN A 72 7.32 -7.26 20.46
C ASN A 72 8.50 -6.46 19.91
N HIS A 73 8.40 -6.02 18.65
CA HIS A 73 9.38 -5.15 17.98
C HIS A 73 10.76 -5.80 17.75
N SER A 74 10.84 -6.74 16.79
CA SER A 74 12.15 -7.14 16.24
C SER A 74 12.76 -6.03 15.39
N ASP A 75 14.08 -5.98 15.25
CA ASP A 75 14.78 -4.91 14.50
C ASP A 75 14.27 -4.71 13.06
N ASN A 76 13.62 -5.72 12.46
CA ASN A 76 13.10 -5.67 11.09
C ASN A 76 11.56 -5.75 11.00
N SER A 77 10.81 -5.61 12.10
CA SER A 77 9.34 -5.77 12.06
C SER A 77 8.61 -4.69 11.24
N HIS A 78 9.28 -3.57 10.97
CA HIS A 78 8.77 -2.48 10.15
C HIS A 78 8.96 -2.71 8.64
N VAL A 79 9.77 -3.70 8.24
CA VAL A 79 10.06 -3.99 6.82
C VAL A 79 8.97 -4.90 6.26
N PHE A 80 8.46 -4.56 5.07
CA PHE A 80 7.55 -5.43 4.32
C PHE A 80 8.25 -6.03 3.11
N ASP A 81 8.45 -7.35 3.13
CA ASP A 81 9.14 -8.10 2.07
C ASP A 81 8.19 -8.84 1.11
N GLY A 82 6.87 -8.77 1.37
CA GLY A 82 5.86 -9.47 0.58
C GLY A 82 5.68 -10.95 0.93
N ASN A 83 6.38 -11.48 1.93
CA ASN A 83 6.33 -12.87 2.36
C ASN A 83 5.93 -13.05 3.82
N LEU A 84 6.40 -12.16 4.70
CA LEU A 84 6.18 -12.20 6.13
C LEU A 84 5.41 -10.96 6.58
N LEU A 85 4.39 -11.16 7.40
CA LEU A 85 3.57 -10.08 7.95
C LEU A 85 3.79 -9.98 9.46
N TYR A 86 4.35 -8.85 9.89
CA TYR A 86 4.36 -8.47 11.29
C TYR A 86 3.09 -7.66 11.60
N THR A 87 2.37 -8.01 12.66
CA THR A 87 1.08 -7.38 13.00
C THR A 87 1.20 -6.27 14.03
N ASP A 88 2.42 -5.89 14.39
CA ASP A 88 2.69 -4.94 15.46
C ASP A 88 2.28 -3.51 15.04
N ASP A 89 2.35 -3.22 13.74
CA ASP A 89 1.95 -1.96 13.11
C ASP A 89 1.17 -2.22 11.82
N ASN A 90 0.30 -1.27 11.46
CA ASN A 90 -0.46 -1.27 10.20
C ASN A 90 0.08 -0.25 9.20
N ILE A 91 1.25 0.33 9.47
CA ILE A 91 1.79 1.45 8.71
C ILE A 91 3.20 1.13 8.24
N TRP A 92 3.46 1.40 6.97
CA TRP A 92 4.77 1.25 6.34
C TRP A 92 5.16 2.53 5.64
N GLN A 93 6.41 2.97 5.79
CA GLN A 93 6.99 3.94 4.86
C GLN A 93 7.37 3.20 3.58
N TYR A 94 7.30 3.86 2.41
CA TYR A 94 7.65 3.19 1.16
C TYR A 94 9.10 2.71 1.11
N CYS A 95 10.03 3.39 1.78
CA CYS A 95 11.43 2.94 1.90
C CYS A 95 11.59 1.62 2.68
N ASP A 96 10.59 1.23 3.49
CA ASP A 96 10.62 -0.02 4.25
C ASP A 96 9.98 -1.18 3.46
N ILE A 97 9.50 -0.91 2.24
CA ILE A 97 8.93 -1.92 1.37
C ILE A 97 10.04 -2.48 0.46
N SER A 98 10.44 -3.71 0.75
CA SER A 98 11.47 -4.46 0.02
C SER A 98 10.92 -5.48 -0.99
N ASP A 99 9.60 -5.72 -1.02
CA ASP A 99 8.95 -6.54 -2.05
C ASP A 99 9.29 -6.04 -3.47
N ASP A 100 9.82 -6.90 -4.33
CA ASP A 100 10.33 -6.53 -5.66
C ASP A 100 9.29 -5.86 -6.57
N GLN A 101 8.02 -6.26 -6.49
CA GLN A 101 6.96 -5.69 -7.33
C GLN A 101 6.52 -4.33 -6.81
N LEU A 102 6.35 -4.18 -5.49
CA LEU A 102 6.02 -2.90 -4.87
C LEU A 102 7.17 -1.90 -4.97
N HIS A 103 8.41 -2.36 -4.79
CA HIS A 103 9.61 -1.56 -4.98
C HIS A 103 9.66 -0.94 -6.37
N ARG A 104 9.45 -1.74 -7.42
CA ARG A 104 9.39 -1.25 -8.82
C ARG A 104 8.30 -0.18 -9.03
N ILE A 105 7.22 -0.18 -8.24
CA ILE A 105 6.18 0.83 -8.34
C ILE A 105 6.60 2.13 -7.64
N TRP A 106 7.00 2.08 -6.37
CA TRP A 106 7.33 3.30 -5.62
C TRP A 106 8.66 3.92 -6.06
N SER A 107 9.58 3.12 -6.61
CA SER A 107 10.84 3.59 -7.18
C SER A 107 10.69 4.22 -8.58
N THR A 108 9.46 4.45 -9.06
CA THR A 108 9.22 5.06 -10.37
C THR A 108 9.91 6.42 -10.50
N THR A 109 10.36 6.71 -11.72
CA THR A 109 10.89 8.01 -12.13
C THR A 109 9.78 8.95 -12.63
N THR A 110 8.58 8.43 -12.88
CA THR A 110 7.41 9.22 -13.30
C THR A 110 6.74 9.82 -12.08
N VAL A 111 7.25 10.97 -11.64
CA VAL A 111 6.78 11.68 -10.45
C VAL A 111 6.37 13.12 -10.78
N ARG A 112 5.52 13.69 -9.94
CA ARG A 112 5.09 15.08 -10.03
C ARG A 112 6.25 16.00 -9.64
N HIS A 113 6.30 17.18 -10.25
CA HIS A 113 7.20 18.25 -9.80
C HIS A 113 6.64 19.04 -8.61
N SER A 114 5.31 19.11 -8.48
CA SER A 114 4.64 19.79 -7.38
C SER A 114 3.93 18.80 -6.46
N PHE A 115 3.99 19.08 -5.16
CA PHE A 115 3.33 18.29 -4.14
C PHE A 115 1.81 18.33 -4.30
N CYS A 116 1.19 17.15 -4.28
CA CYS A 116 -0.26 16.98 -4.20
C CYS A 116 -0.64 16.57 -2.77
N PRO A 117 -1.52 17.31 -2.07
CA PRO A 117 -1.94 16.93 -0.71
C PRO A 117 -2.51 15.53 -0.57
N GLN A 118 -3.14 15.00 -1.62
CA GLN A 118 -3.77 13.68 -1.61
C GLN A 118 -2.81 12.54 -1.98
N ASN A 119 -1.87 12.79 -2.89
CA ASN A 119 -1.07 11.76 -3.55
C ASN A 119 0.45 11.91 -3.32
N GLY A 120 0.86 12.94 -2.58
CA GLY A 120 2.24 13.35 -2.46
C GLY A 120 2.82 13.73 -3.82
N PHE A 121 4.01 13.20 -4.12
CA PHE A 121 4.67 13.39 -5.43
C PHE A 121 4.35 12.29 -6.43
N PHE A 122 3.63 11.25 -6.04
CA PHE A 122 3.24 10.19 -6.95
C PHE A 122 2.00 10.60 -7.76
N TYR A 123 1.89 10.04 -8.96
CA TYR A 123 0.63 10.13 -9.71
C TYR A 123 -0.40 9.15 -9.15
N ASN A 124 -1.65 9.33 -9.57
CA ASN A 124 -2.79 8.55 -9.08
C ASN A 124 -2.67 7.06 -9.41
N GLY A 125 -2.13 6.69 -10.58
CA GLY A 125 -1.91 5.30 -10.97
C GLY A 125 -0.82 4.62 -10.14
N THR A 126 0.26 5.31 -9.80
CA THR A 126 1.30 4.79 -8.89
C THR A 126 0.73 4.52 -7.50
N ASN A 127 0.06 5.50 -6.89
CA ASN A 127 -0.58 5.32 -5.59
C ASN A 127 -1.64 4.21 -5.61
N ALA A 128 -2.44 4.13 -6.67
CA ALA A 128 -3.46 3.09 -6.80
C ALA A 128 -2.84 1.69 -6.92
N LYS A 129 -1.77 1.52 -7.70
CA LYS A 129 -1.03 0.26 -7.80
C LYS A 129 -0.46 -0.13 -6.44
N LEU A 130 0.28 0.77 -5.77
CA LEU A 130 0.85 0.50 -4.44
C LEU A 130 -0.25 0.10 -3.45
N TRP A 131 -1.31 0.89 -3.39
CA TRP A 131 -2.40 0.66 -2.44
C TRP A 131 -3.06 -0.69 -2.63
N GLU A 132 -3.56 -0.98 -3.83
CA GLU A 132 -4.34 -2.20 -4.05
C GLU A 132 -3.46 -3.45 -4.05
N ILE A 133 -2.26 -3.41 -4.64
CA ILE A 133 -1.37 -4.58 -4.68
C ILE A 133 -0.85 -4.89 -3.27
N MET A 134 -0.41 -3.89 -2.50
CA MET A 134 0.05 -4.13 -1.13
C MET A 134 -1.09 -4.64 -0.25
N SER A 135 -2.29 -4.07 -0.39
CA SER A 135 -3.49 -4.52 0.33
C SER A 135 -3.77 -6.01 0.10
N ASP A 136 -3.78 -6.43 -1.16
CA ASP A 136 -4.06 -7.83 -1.52
C ASP A 136 -2.94 -8.78 -1.07
N LYS A 137 -1.66 -8.37 -1.16
CA LYS A 137 -0.53 -9.15 -0.63
C LYS A 137 -0.65 -9.35 0.87
N VAL A 138 -0.91 -8.28 1.64
CA VAL A 138 -1.08 -8.35 3.09
C VAL A 138 -2.26 -9.28 3.45
N MET A 139 -3.40 -9.15 2.77
CA MET A 139 -4.56 -10.03 3.01
C MET A 139 -4.27 -11.49 2.65
N THR A 140 -3.58 -11.74 1.53
CA THR A 140 -3.20 -13.09 1.10
C THR A 140 -2.29 -13.76 2.15
N ILE A 141 -1.26 -13.05 2.62
CA ILE A 141 -0.34 -13.54 3.66
C ILE A 141 -1.07 -13.79 4.97
N ARG A 142 -1.94 -12.86 5.38
CA ARG A 142 -2.77 -12.96 6.57
C ARG A 142 -3.62 -14.22 6.55
N ASP A 143 -4.22 -14.53 5.41
CA ASP A 143 -5.11 -15.69 5.25
C ASP A 143 -4.32 -17.01 5.04
N GLY A 144 -2.99 -16.98 5.18
CA GLY A 144 -2.12 -18.17 5.16
C GLY A 144 -1.61 -18.57 3.79
N GLU A 145 -1.91 -17.78 2.76
CA GLU A 145 -1.56 -18.04 1.36
C GLU A 145 -0.29 -17.29 0.95
N GLU A 146 0.34 -17.73 -0.14
CA GLU A 146 1.49 -17.05 -0.75
C GLU A 146 1.06 -16.16 -1.92
N PRO A 147 1.42 -14.86 -1.93
CA PRO A 147 1.11 -14.00 -3.06
C PRO A 147 1.84 -14.45 -4.34
N ALA A 148 1.11 -14.93 -5.34
CA ALA A 148 1.69 -15.33 -6.61
C ALA A 148 2.15 -14.11 -7.43
N VAL A 149 3.43 -14.09 -7.81
CA VAL A 149 4.06 -12.98 -8.58
C VAL A 149 3.26 -12.65 -9.85
N ASP A 150 2.81 -13.67 -10.57
CA ASP A 150 2.08 -13.53 -11.83
C ASP A 150 0.73 -12.82 -11.68
N ASP A 151 0.11 -12.85 -10.50
CA ASP A 151 -1.16 -12.14 -10.25
C ASP A 151 -0.99 -10.61 -10.35
N TYR A 152 0.22 -10.11 -10.06
CA TYR A 152 0.48 -8.67 -9.98
C TYR A 152 1.30 -8.13 -11.15
N GLU A 153 2.11 -8.97 -11.81
CA GLU A 153 3.06 -8.51 -12.83
C GLU A 153 2.36 -7.79 -13.99
N CYS A 154 1.23 -8.32 -14.44
CA CYS A 154 0.44 -7.71 -15.50
C CYS A 154 -0.17 -6.35 -15.11
N LEU A 155 -0.33 -6.07 -13.82
CA LEU A 155 -0.91 -4.85 -13.28
C LEU A 155 0.11 -3.70 -13.25
N LEU A 156 1.42 -4.01 -13.24
CA LEU A 156 2.49 -3.02 -13.25
C LEU A 156 2.44 -2.13 -14.51
N ASN A 157 1.90 -2.67 -15.61
CA ASN A 157 1.70 -1.97 -16.88
C ASN A 157 0.61 -0.88 -16.85
N ILE A 158 -0.15 -0.75 -15.76
CA ILE A 158 -1.08 0.37 -15.59
C ILE A 158 -0.25 1.66 -15.49
N PRO A 159 -0.54 2.70 -16.30
CA PRO A 159 0.21 3.94 -16.31
C PRO A 159 0.27 4.60 -14.94
N ASP A 160 1.41 5.20 -14.61
CA ASP A 160 1.59 5.96 -13.36
C ASP A 160 0.68 7.18 -13.33
N ASP A 161 0.63 7.97 -14.40
CA ASP A 161 -0.34 9.05 -14.60
C ASP A 161 -1.58 8.52 -15.34
N TYR A 162 -2.52 7.97 -14.57
CA TYR A 162 -3.73 7.38 -15.12
C TYR A 162 -4.74 8.47 -15.48
N LYS A 163 -4.85 8.77 -16.77
CA LYS A 163 -5.92 9.60 -17.32
C LYS A 163 -7.13 8.70 -17.57
N GLY A 164 -8.12 8.76 -16.68
CA GLY A 164 -9.37 8.02 -16.84
C GLY A 164 -9.91 8.18 -18.26
N GLY A 165 -10.21 7.05 -18.92
CA GLY A 165 -10.64 7.05 -20.31
C GLY A 165 -11.77 8.04 -20.54
N SER A 166 -11.59 8.93 -21.51
CA SER A 166 -12.70 9.59 -22.18
C SER A 166 -13.81 8.56 -22.39
N ARG A 167 -15.07 8.93 -22.12
CA ARG A 167 -16.26 8.10 -22.39
C ARG A 167 -16.35 7.61 -23.85
N SER A 168 -15.47 8.05 -24.73
CA SER A 168 -15.25 7.50 -26.06
C SER A 168 -14.59 6.12 -26.03
N GLY A 169 -15.39 5.10 -25.74
CA GLY A 169 -15.32 3.82 -26.45
C GLY A 169 -13.99 3.06 -26.48
N ASP A 170 -13.18 3.10 -25.42
CA ASP A 170 -12.00 2.24 -25.32
C ASP A 170 -12.42 0.78 -25.01
N ARG A 171 -12.95 0.11 -26.04
CA ARG A 171 -13.01 -1.36 -26.14
C ARG A 171 -11.63 -1.96 -26.46
N LYS A 172 -10.53 -1.27 -26.10
CA LYS A 172 -9.20 -1.87 -26.21
C LYS A 172 -9.13 -2.99 -25.18
N ARG A 173 -9.18 -4.23 -25.67
CA ARG A 173 -8.86 -5.43 -24.89
C ARG A 173 -7.60 -5.12 -24.10
N TYR A 174 -7.77 -5.08 -22.79
CA TYR A 174 -6.90 -4.67 -21.71
C TYR A 174 -5.37 -4.72 -21.89
N GLY A 175 -4.78 -4.04 -22.89
CA GLY A 175 -3.33 -4.04 -23.13
C GLY A 175 -2.70 -5.43 -23.32
N GLN A 176 -3.51 -6.49 -23.42
CA GLN A 176 -3.07 -7.86 -23.57
C GLN A 176 -2.87 -8.17 -25.04
N SER A 177 -1.81 -8.93 -25.32
CA SER A 177 -1.55 -9.50 -26.63
C SER A 177 -2.75 -10.34 -27.06
N PHE A 178 -2.98 -10.47 -28.37
CA PHE A 178 -4.04 -11.36 -28.88
C PHE A 178 -3.87 -12.78 -28.31
N GLY A 179 -4.90 -13.31 -27.64
CA GLY A 179 -4.91 -14.65 -27.04
C GLY A 179 -4.54 -14.71 -25.55
N GLN A 180 -4.06 -13.62 -24.95
CA GLN A 180 -3.88 -13.54 -23.49
C GLN A 180 -5.22 -13.23 -22.82
N ASN A 181 -5.51 -13.91 -21.72
CA ASN A 181 -6.66 -13.66 -20.87
C ASN A 181 -6.15 -13.41 -19.45
N TYR A 182 -6.71 -12.42 -18.76
CA TYR A 182 -6.50 -12.30 -17.32
C TYR A 182 -7.12 -13.48 -16.58
N THR A 183 -6.46 -13.89 -15.50
CA THR A 183 -7.12 -14.67 -14.46
C THR A 183 -8.24 -13.84 -13.82
N ARG A 184 -9.17 -14.50 -13.12
CA ARG A 184 -10.24 -13.81 -12.40
C ARG A 184 -9.68 -12.80 -11.39
N LYS A 185 -8.60 -13.17 -10.68
CA LYS A 185 -7.93 -12.29 -9.71
C LYS A 185 -7.29 -11.10 -10.39
N GLN A 186 -6.51 -11.30 -11.47
CA GLN A 186 -5.90 -10.21 -12.22
C GLN A 186 -6.95 -9.21 -12.75
N ALA A 187 -8.05 -9.71 -13.33
CA ALA A 187 -9.13 -8.85 -13.82
C ALA A 187 -9.80 -8.04 -12.70
N PHE A 188 -10.04 -8.69 -11.56
CA PHE A 188 -10.60 -8.05 -10.37
C PHE A 188 -9.66 -6.97 -9.80
N MET A 189 -8.40 -7.31 -9.55
CA MET A 189 -7.38 -6.39 -9.05
C MET A 189 -7.18 -5.19 -9.97
N ARG A 190 -7.13 -5.42 -11.29
CA ARG A 190 -7.09 -4.33 -12.27
C ARG A 190 -8.28 -3.38 -12.13
N SER A 191 -9.49 -3.91 -11.92
CA SER A 191 -10.68 -3.08 -11.73
C SER A 191 -10.60 -2.22 -10.47
N LEU A 192 -10.04 -2.76 -9.37
CA LEU A 192 -9.81 -2.02 -8.14
C LEU A 192 -8.80 -0.89 -8.35
N ILE A 193 -7.65 -1.18 -8.97
CA ILE A 193 -6.62 -0.17 -9.25
C ILE A 193 -7.18 0.96 -10.10
N LEU A 194 -7.92 0.66 -11.17
CA LEU A 194 -8.50 1.70 -12.01
C LEU A 194 -9.54 2.54 -11.27
N LYS A 195 -10.39 1.91 -10.47
CA LYS A 195 -11.37 2.63 -9.65
C LYS A 195 -10.68 3.53 -8.62
N LYS A 196 -9.64 3.03 -7.96
CA LYS A 196 -8.82 3.79 -7.02
C LYS A 196 -8.14 4.97 -7.70
N ALA A 197 -7.49 4.74 -8.85
CA ALA A 197 -6.83 5.80 -9.62
C ALA A 197 -7.81 6.90 -10.10
N GLN A 198 -9.08 6.57 -10.34
CA GLN A 198 -10.11 7.58 -10.67
C GLN A 198 -10.56 8.41 -9.46
N SER A 199 -10.35 7.90 -8.24
CA SER A 199 -10.71 8.58 -6.99
C SER A 199 -9.60 9.43 -6.40
N LEU A 200 -8.37 9.28 -6.93
CA LEU A 200 -7.14 9.95 -6.51
C LEU A 200 -6.76 11.07 -7.49
#